data_AF-X1EJD9-F1
#
_entry.id   AF-X1EJD9-F1
#
_cell.length_a   1.000
_cell.length_b   1.000
_cell.length_c   1.000
_cell.angle_alpha   90.00
_cell.angle_beta   90.00
_cell.angle_gamma   90.00
#
_symmetry.space_group_name_H-M   'P 1'
#
loop_
_entity.id
_entity.type
_entity.pdbx_description
1 polymer ?
#
loop_
_entity_poly.entity_id
_entity_poly.type
_entity_poly.pdbx_seq_one_letter_code
_entity_poly.pdbx_strand_id
1 'polypeptide(L)'
;NTDKVQLVAGRSNPKYGGGEVISPIYILLGGRATREFEGEEIAVDTIAVKAARDYLRNIRNLDVDSHVVVDSKLGRGSFDLLTVFRDKNKEIPLANDTSFGVAHAPLSEIESIALNAENRVMAEYRNRDKAIGEDMKVMALREKDKITLTIG
;
A
#
# COMPACT_ATOMS: atom_id res chain seq x y z
N ASN A 1 3.17 -8.77 11.42
CA ASN A 1 1.94 -8.71 10.60
C ASN A 1 1.42 -7.29 10.66
N THR A 2 1.75 -6.48 9.65
CA THR A 2 1.52 -5.02 9.56
C THR A 2 0.63 -4.65 8.38
N ASP A 3 -0.32 -5.54 8.08
CA ASP A 3 -1.29 -5.55 6.98
C ASP A 3 -2.58 -4.77 7.31
N LYS A 4 -2.60 -3.99 8.40
CA LYS A 4 -3.73 -3.14 8.78
C LYS A 4 -3.29 -1.69 8.67
N VAL A 5 -3.66 -1.02 7.59
CA VAL A 5 -3.39 0.41 7.40
C VAL A 5 -4.71 1.11 7.14
N GLN A 6 -5.00 2.16 7.91
CA GLN A 6 -6.16 3.00 7.67
C GLN A 6 -5.71 4.33 7.08
N LEU A 7 -6.25 4.67 5.91
CA LEU A 7 -6.07 5.95 5.25
C LEU A 7 -7.34 6.77 5.44
N VAL A 8 -7.21 7.91 6.12
CA VAL A 8 -8.27 8.89 6.33
C VAL A 8 -8.02 10.06 5.40
N ALA A 9 -9.02 10.40 4.60
CA ALA A 9 -8.93 11.46 3.61
C ALA A 9 -8.67 12.82 4.27
N GLY A 10 -7.73 13.56 3.67
CA GLY A 10 -7.56 14.99 3.93
C GLY A 10 -8.56 15.83 3.13
N ARG A 11 -8.23 17.11 2.96
CA ARG A 11 -8.97 18.04 2.11
C ARG A 11 -7.99 18.88 1.32
N SER A 12 -8.34 19.20 0.09
CA SER A 12 -7.54 20.07 -0.78
C SER A 12 -8.44 21.05 -1.53
N ASN A 13 -7.83 22.11 -2.04
CA ASN A 13 -8.46 23.10 -2.90
C ASN A 13 -7.66 23.20 -4.22
N PRO A 14 -7.82 22.22 -5.13
CA PRO A 14 -7.10 22.19 -6.39
C PRO A 14 -7.61 23.29 -7.35
N LYS A 15 -6.72 23.89 -8.13
CA LYS A 15 -7.05 24.87 -9.16
C LYS A 15 -6.08 24.78 -10.34
N TYR A 16 -6.43 25.35 -11.48
CA TYR A 16 -5.47 25.44 -12.59
C TYR A 16 -4.21 26.20 -12.13
N GLY A 17 -3.05 25.64 -12.48
CA GLY A 17 -1.75 26.18 -12.07
C GLY A 17 -1.32 25.88 -10.63
N GLY A 18 -2.08 25.07 -9.86
CA GLY A 18 -1.66 24.61 -8.54
C GLY A 18 -2.83 24.30 -7.60
N GLY A 19 -2.77 24.85 -6.39
CA GLY A 19 -3.72 24.55 -5.33
C GLY A 19 -3.00 24.33 -4.02
N GLU A 20 -3.75 23.92 -3.01
CA GLU A 20 -3.21 23.70 -1.67
C GLU A 20 -3.90 22.51 -0.99
N VAL A 21 -3.17 21.88 -0.08
CA VAL A 21 -3.74 20.91 0.86
C VAL A 21 -4.24 21.69 2.07
N ILE A 22 -5.55 21.63 2.31
CA ILE A 22 -6.24 22.34 3.40
C ILE A 22 -6.11 21.57 4.72
N SER A 23 -6.23 20.24 4.65
CA SER A 23 -5.98 19.37 5.79
C SER A 23 -5.27 18.10 5.33
N PRO A 24 -4.24 17.63 6.05
CA PRO A 24 -3.41 16.52 5.62
C PRO A 24 -4.19 15.22 5.58
N ILE A 25 -3.71 14.28 4.76
CA ILE A 25 -4.11 12.88 4.83
C ILE A 25 -3.58 12.31 6.14
N TYR A 26 -4.39 11.50 6.83
CA TYR A 26 -3.97 10.82 8.05
C TYR A 26 -3.86 9.32 7.79
N ILE A 27 -2.70 8.74 8.11
CA ILE A 27 -2.40 7.32 7.92
C ILE A 27 -2.10 6.68 9.27
N LEU A 28 -2.90 5.68 9.64
CA LEU A 28 -2.73 4.89 10.85
C LEU A 28 -2.17 3.51 10.51
N LEU A 29 -0.95 3.24 10.95
CA LEU A 29 -0.29 1.95 10.83
C LEU A 29 -0.67 1.06 12.02
N GLY A 30 -1.42 0.00 11.76
CA GLY A 30 -1.88 -0.97 12.75
C GLY A 30 -1.33 -2.38 12.50
N GLY A 31 -1.59 -3.27 13.45
CA GLY A 31 -1.15 -4.66 13.39
C GLY A 31 -0.27 -5.08 14.57
N ARG A 32 0.58 -6.07 14.33
CA ARG A 32 1.39 -6.77 15.34
C ARG A 32 2.86 -6.84 14.93
N ALA A 33 3.75 -6.50 15.85
CA ALA A 33 5.19 -6.57 15.68
C ALA A 33 5.91 -7.03 16.96
N THR A 34 7.11 -7.58 16.80
CA THR A 34 8.03 -7.85 17.91
C THR A 34 8.67 -6.55 18.34
N ARG A 35 8.46 -6.15 19.59
CA ARG A 35 8.98 -4.88 20.15
C ARG A 35 10.20 -5.08 21.05
N GLU A 36 10.55 -6.32 21.35
CA GLU A 36 11.69 -6.67 22.19
C GLU A 36 12.24 -8.03 21.74
N PHE A 37 13.56 -8.15 21.65
CA PHE A 37 14.24 -9.39 21.30
C PHE A 37 15.52 -9.51 22.12
N GLU A 38 15.69 -10.64 22.84
CA GLU A 38 16.87 -10.91 23.68
C GLU A 38 17.20 -9.78 24.70
N GLY A 39 16.16 -9.10 25.19
CA GLY A 39 16.27 -7.99 26.14
C GLY A 39 16.54 -6.62 25.51
N GLU A 40 16.66 -6.55 24.18
CA GLU A 40 16.81 -5.30 23.44
C GLU A 40 15.46 -4.80 22.91
N GLU A 41 15.15 -3.52 23.15
CA GLU A 41 13.95 -2.88 22.62
C GLU A 41 14.13 -2.54 21.13
N ILE A 42 13.13 -2.90 20.33
CA ILE A 42 13.07 -2.58 18.91
C ILE A 42 12.18 -1.35 18.73
N ALA A 43 12.73 -0.30 18.11
CA ALA A 43 12.02 0.96 17.80
C ALA A 43 11.00 0.80 16.66
N VAL A 44 10.06 -0.13 16.81
CA VAL A 44 9.06 -0.54 15.81
C VAL A 44 8.31 0.65 15.23
N ASP A 45 7.80 1.53 16.09
CA ASP A 45 6.97 2.66 15.64
C ASP A 45 7.81 3.65 14.81
N THR A 46 9.07 3.88 15.19
CA THR A 46 9.99 4.75 14.44
C THR A 46 10.31 4.15 13.07
N ILE A 47 10.60 2.85 13.01
CA ILE A 47 10.86 2.14 11.75
C ILE A 47 9.63 2.17 10.85
N ALA A 48 8.44 1.89 11.39
CA ALA A 48 7.20 1.84 10.64
C ALA A 48 6.84 3.22 10.05
N VAL A 49 6.89 4.28 10.86
CA VAL A 49 6.65 5.65 10.40
C VAL A 49 7.66 6.04 9.34
N LYS A 50 8.95 5.77 9.55
CA LYS A 50 9.99 6.06 8.57
C LYS A 50 9.75 5.34 7.24
N ALA A 51 9.50 4.03 7.28
CA ALA A 51 9.27 3.24 6.08
C ALA A 51 8.03 3.71 5.30
N ALA A 52 6.93 4.05 5.99
CA ALA A 52 5.74 4.60 5.35
C ALA A 52 6.01 5.96 4.71
N ARG A 53 6.74 6.86 5.39
CA ARG A 53 7.12 8.16 4.84
C ARG A 53 8.02 8.01 3.62
N ASP A 54 9.04 7.15 3.69
CA ASP A 54 9.96 6.89 2.59
C ASP A 54 9.23 6.29 1.37
N TYR A 55 8.25 5.40 1.59
CA TYR A 55 7.41 4.87 0.52
C TYR A 55 6.57 5.97 -0.16
N LEU A 56 5.97 6.87 0.62
CA LEU A 56 5.15 7.97 0.10
C LEU A 56 5.93 9.02 -0.69
N ARG A 57 7.26 9.13 -0.47
CA ARG A 57 8.13 10.02 -1.25
C ARG A 57 8.21 9.64 -2.74
N ASN A 58 7.73 8.46 -3.12
CA ASN A 58 7.58 8.08 -4.53
C ASN A 58 6.43 8.82 -5.25
N ILE A 59 5.56 9.51 -4.52
CA ILE A 59 4.45 10.30 -5.07
C ILE A 59 4.94 11.72 -5.36
N ARG A 60 5.15 12.05 -6.64
CA ARG A 60 5.87 13.25 -7.11
C ARG A 60 5.34 14.57 -6.57
N ASN A 61 4.03 14.67 -6.38
CA ASN A 61 3.35 15.91 -6.00
C ASN A 61 2.82 15.88 -4.56
N LEU A 62 3.27 14.93 -3.74
CA LEU A 62 2.88 14.81 -2.34
C LEU A 62 4.05 15.23 -1.44
N ASP A 63 3.94 16.39 -0.81
CA ASP A 63 4.83 16.75 0.28
C ASP A 63 4.50 15.91 1.53
N VAL A 64 5.30 14.88 1.79
CA VAL A 64 5.10 13.97 2.93
C VAL A 64 5.27 14.68 4.28
N ASP A 65 5.99 15.80 4.33
CA ASP A 65 6.24 16.56 5.56
C ASP A 65 5.05 17.44 5.94
N SER A 66 4.34 18.03 4.98
CA SER A 66 3.20 18.93 5.24
C SER A 66 1.81 18.35 4.88
N HIS A 67 1.72 17.43 3.92
CA HIS A 67 0.45 16.90 3.41
C HIS A 67 -0.01 15.60 4.08
N VAL A 68 0.86 14.95 4.87
CA VAL A 68 0.55 13.63 5.47
C VAL A 68 0.99 13.55 6.92
N VAL A 69 0.09 13.07 7.76
CA VAL A 69 0.39 12.63 9.13
C VAL A 69 0.42 11.11 9.15
N VAL A 70 1.53 10.54 9.61
CA VAL A 70 1.69 9.09 9.77
C VAL A 70 1.79 8.78 11.26
N ASP A 71 0.87 7.99 11.78
CA ASP A 71 0.87 7.48 13.15
C ASP A 71 1.03 5.96 13.16
N SER A 72 1.67 5.43 14.19
CA SER A 72 1.84 3.99 14.38
C SER A 72 1.21 3.57 15.70
N LYS A 73 0.35 2.54 15.62
CA LYS A 73 -0.28 1.86 16.77
C LYS A 73 -0.05 0.36 16.65
N LEU A 74 1.21 -0.03 16.42
CA LEU A 74 1.61 -1.43 16.32
C LEU A 74 1.65 -2.08 17.71
N GLY A 75 0.76 -3.04 17.93
CA GLY A 75 0.70 -3.81 19.17
C GLY A 75 1.76 -4.91 19.23
N ARG A 76 2.03 -5.41 20.44
CA ARG A 76 2.80 -6.66 20.62
C ARG A 76 1.98 -7.84 20.08
N GLY A 77 2.63 -8.79 19.40
CA GLY A 77 2.00 -10.06 18.98
C GLY A 77 1.42 -10.84 20.16
N SER A 78 0.35 -11.61 19.95
CA SER A 78 -0.18 -12.47 21.00
C SER A 78 0.82 -13.58 21.33
N PHE A 79 0.85 -13.99 22.60
CA PHE A 79 1.77 -15.02 23.10
C PHE A 79 1.61 -16.35 22.34
N ASP A 80 0.37 -16.73 22.02
CA ASP A 80 0.07 -17.99 21.32
C ASP A 80 0.65 -18.01 19.90
N LEU A 81 0.50 -16.92 19.14
CA LEU A 81 1.08 -16.79 17.80
C LEU A 81 2.61 -16.76 17.86
N LEU A 82 3.19 -16.06 18.86
CA LEU A 82 4.64 -16.06 19.06
C LEU A 82 5.17 -17.48 19.30
N THR A 83 4.42 -18.36 19.97
CA THR A 83 4.81 -19.75 20.22
C THR A 83 4.91 -20.55 18.92
N VAL A 84 3.97 -20.36 17.99
CA VAL A 84 4.00 -20.97 16.64
C VAL A 84 5.19 -20.46 15.82
N PHE A 85 5.57 -19.19 15.99
CA PHE A 85 6.73 -18.59 15.31
C PHE A 85 8.09 -18.89 15.96
N ARG A 86 8.12 -19.31 17.24
CA ARG A 86 9.36 -19.45 18.04
C ARG A 86 9.99 -20.83 18.02
N ASP A 87 9.35 -21.82 17.41
CA ASP A 87 9.91 -23.17 17.28
C ASP A 87 11.05 -23.18 16.25
N LYS A 88 12.22 -22.61 16.63
CA LYS A 88 13.44 -22.47 15.82
C LYS A 88 14.05 -23.81 15.40
N ASN A 89 13.57 -24.93 15.94
CA ASN A 89 14.06 -26.28 15.67
C ASN A 89 13.39 -26.93 14.45
N LYS A 90 12.41 -26.26 13.82
CA LYS A 90 11.78 -26.73 12.58
C LYS A 90 12.34 -25.98 11.38
N GLU A 91 12.85 -26.73 10.42
CA GLU A 91 13.32 -26.21 9.11
C GLU A 91 12.17 -25.63 8.28
N ILE A 92 10.95 -26.13 8.47
CA ILE A 92 9.73 -25.68 7.78
C ILE A 92 8.84 -24.92 8.78
N PRO A 93 8.47 -23.66 8.50
CA PRO A 93 7.61 -22.87 9.39
C PRO A 93 6.20 -23.44 9.44
N LEU A 94 5.56 -23.33 10.60
CA LEU A 94 4.16 -23.66 10.78
C LEU A 94 3.27 -22.53 10.21
N ALA A 95 2.08 -22.90 9.73
CA ALA A 95 1.08 -21.91 9.34
C ALA A 95 0.62 -21.10 10.56
N ASN A 96 0.54 -19.78 10.40
CA ASN A 96 0.09 -18.86 11.46
C ASN A 96 -1.44 -18.68 11.50
N ASP A 97 -2.14 -19.16 10.47
CA ASP A 97 -3.59 -19.10 10.33
C ASP A 97 -4.08 -20.22 9.40
N THR A 98 -5.38 -20.51 9.42
CA THR A 98 -6.02 -21.37 8.41
C THR A 98 -6.52 -20.49 7.28
N SER A 99 -5.72 -20.36 6.22
CA SER A 99 -5.98 -19.52 5.05
C SER A 99 -5.78 -20.29 3.75
N PHE A 100 -6.33 -19.79 2.64
CA PHE A 100 -6.12 -20.37 1.31
C PHE A 100 -5.72 -19.29 0.29
N GLY A 101 -4.86 -19.66 -0.66
CA GLY A 101 -4.46 -18.82 -1.79
C GLY A 101 -5.07 -19.32 -3.09
N VAL A 102 -5.40 -18.41 -4.01
CA VAL A 102 -5.93 -18.73 -5.34
C VAL A 102 -5.09 -18.02 -6.40
N ALA A 103 -4.81 -18.69 -7.51
CA ALA A 103 -4.10 -18.13 -8.65
C ALA A 103 -4.57 -18.77 -9.96
N HIS A 104 -4.49 -18.03 -11.07
CA HIS A 104 -4.67 -18.56 -12.42
C HIS A 104 -3.67 -17.93 -13.38
N ALA A 105 -3.40 -18.65 -14.46
CA ALA A 105 -2.61 -18.17 -15.59
C ALA A 105 -3.03 -18.92 -16.88
N PRO A 106 -2.94 -18.29 -18.06
CA PRO A 106 -2.61 -16.88 -18.27
C PRO A 106 -3.77 -15.95 -17.87
N LEU A 107 -3.49 -14.64 -17.82
CA LEU A 107 -4.54 -13.64 -17.78
C LEU A 107 -5.36 -13.71 -19.07
N SER A 108 -6.67 -13.51 -18.96
CA SER A 108 -7.53 -13.29 -20.12
C SER A 108 -7.16 -12.00 -20.85
N GLU A 109 -7.67 -11.84 -22.07
CA GLU A 109 -7.46 -10.62 -22.87
C GLU A 109 -7.87 -9.35 -22.10
N ILE A 110 -9.05 -9.35 -21.46
CA ILE A 110 -9.55 -8.18 -20.72
C ILE A 110 -8.71 -7.87 -19.47
N GLU A 111 -8.30 -8.90 -18.71
CA GLU A 111 -7.41 -8.73 -17.55
C GLU A 111 -6.06 -8.16 -17.99
N SER A 112 -5.50 -8.68 -19.09
CA SER A 112 -4.25 -8.21 -19.67
C SER A 112 -4.36 -6.76 -20.16
N ILE A 113 -5.46 -6.39 -20.81
CA ILE A 113 -5.69 -5.01 -21.28
C ILE A 113 -5.75 -4.06 -20.08
N ALA A 114 -6.52 -4.38 -19.04
CA ALA A 114 -6.66 -3.52 -17.86
C ALA A 114 -5.31 -3.30 -17.15
N LEU A 115 -4.58 -4.38 -16.90
CA LEU A 115 -3.26 -4.34 -16.25
C LEU A 115 -2.24 -3.56 -17.10
N ASN A 116 -2.18 -3.82 -18.40
CA ASN A 116 -1.20 -3.15 -19.27
C ASN A 116 -1.53 -1.68 -19.52
N ALA A 117 -2.81 -1.28 -19.49
CA ALA A 117 -3.20 0.12 -19.61
C ALA A 117 -2.62 0.96 -18.47
N GLU A 118 -2.77 0.51 -17.22
CA GLU A 118 -2.19 1.18 -16.05
C GLU A 118 -0.65 1.14 -16.08
N ASN A 119 -0.05 -0.03 -16.27
CA ASN A 119 1.40 -0.20 -16.29
C ASN A 119 2.07 0.72 -17.32
N ARG A 120 1.50 0.82 -18.52
CA ARG A 120 2.08 1.64 -19.59
C ARG A 120 1.95 3.13 -19.28
N VAL A 121 0.85 3.57 -18.68
CA VAL A 121 0.70 4.96 -18.23
C VAL A 121 1.72 5.29 -17.15
N MET A 122 1.84 4.44 -16.12
CA MET A 122 2.75 4.69 -15.01
C MET A 122 4.22 4.58 -15.37
N ALA A 123 4.61 3.64 -16.24
CA ALA A 123 5.99 3.44 -16.62
C ALA A 123 6.48 4.43 -17.69
N GLU A 124 5.66 4.73 -18.71
CA GLU A 124 6.10 5.51 -19.88
C GLU A 124 5.52 6.92 -19.89
N TYR A 125 4.19 7.04 -19.91
CA TYR A 125 3.52 8.31 -20.21
C TYR A 125 3.65 9.32 -19.07
N ARG A 126 3.57 8.84 -17.83
CA ARG A 126 3.76 9.63 -16.60
C ARG A 126 5.06 10.44 -16.62
N ASN A 127 6.14 9.89 -17.16
CA ASN A 127 7.44 10.54 -17.19
C ASN A 127 7.54 11.60 -18.30
N ARG A 128 6.69 11.50 -19.32
CA ARG A 128 6.61 12.47 -20.43
C ARG A 128 5.65 13.62 -20.11
N ASP A 129 4.54 13.31 -19.41
CA ASP A 129 3.54 14.28 -18.99
C ASP A 129 3.45 14.34 -17.45
N LYS A 130 3.90 15.46 -16.88
CA LYS A 130 3.91 15.69 -15.44
C LYS A 130 2.51 15.91 -14.85
N ALA A 131 1.50 16.18 -15.68
CA ALA A 131 0.12 16.34 -15.23
C ALA A 131 -0.53 15.01 -14.83
N ILE A 132 0.03 13.87 -15.25
CA ILE A 132 -0.47 12.54 -14.90
C ILE A 132 -0.09 12.20 -13.45
N GLY A 133 -1.10 12.12 -12.57
CA GLY A 133 -0.98 11.74 -11.15
C GLY A 133 -0.80 10.23 -10.94
N GLU A 134 -0.40 9.81 -9.74
CA GLU A 134 -0.18 8.40 -9.34
C GLU A 134 -1.47 7.62 -9.12
N ASP A 135 -2.55 8.30 -8.72
CA ASP A 135 -3.85 7.69 -8.52
C ASP A 135 -4.54 7.53 -9.88
N MET A 136 -4.53 6.31 -10.41
CA MET A 136 -5.20 5.93 -11.64
C MET A 136 -5.98 4.65 -11.40
N LYS A 137 -7.22 4.63 -11.87
CA LYS A 137 -8.09 3.46 -11.84
C LYS A 137 -8.53 3.10 -13.24
N VAL A 138 -8.22 1.86 -13.64
CA VAL A 138 -8.72 1.28 -14.90
C VAL A 138 -9.83 0.30 -14.59
N MET A 139 -10.98 0.51 -15.20
CA MET A 139 -12.08 -0.44 -15.20
C MET A 139 -12.30 -0.92 -16.63
N ALA A 140 -12.38 -2.24 -16.82
CA ALA A 140 -12.65 -2.85 -18.10
C ALA A 140 -13.93 -3.68 -18.04
N LEU A 141 -14.81 -3.50 -19.03
CA LEU A 141 -16.03 -4.29 -19.22
C LEU A 141 -16.01 -4.88 -20.62
N ARG A 142 -16.19 -6.21 -20.73
CA ARG A 142 -16.31 -6.90 -22.02
C ARG A 142 -17.73 -7.44 -22.18
N GLU A 143 -18.37 -7.03 -23.28
CA GLU A 143 -19.65 -7.55 -23.74
C GLU A 143 -19.45 -8.20 -25.11
N LYS A 144 -19.37 -9.54 -25.13
CA LYS A 144 -18.98 -10.32 -26.31
C LYS A 144 -17.62 -9.89 -26.85
N ASP A 145 -17.61 -9.20 -27.99
CA ASP A 145 -16.47 -8.70 -28.75
C ASP A 145 -16.19 -7.20 -28.52
N LYS A 146 -17.01 -6.52 -27.71
CA LYS A 146 -16.82 -5.11 -27.37
C LYS A 146 -16.20 -4.96 -25.99
N ILE A 147 -15.12 -4.18 -25.90
CA ILE A 147 -14.48 -3.80 -24.63
C ILE A 147 -14.68 -2.30 -24.40
N THR A 148 -15.16 -1.94 -23.21
CA THR A 148 -15.25 -0.57 -22.73
C THR A 148 -14.23 -0.38 -21.62
N LEU A 149 -13.36 0.61 -21.76
CA LEU A 149 -12.38 1.01 -20.75
C LEU A 149 -12.77 2.36 -20.16
N THR A 150 -12.88 2.41 -18.83
CA THR A 150 -13.05 3.65 -18.07
C THR A 150 -11.76 3.92 -17.31
N ILE A 151 -11.18 5.09 -17.52
CA ILE A 151 -9.97 5.55 -16.85
C ILE A 151 -10.34 6.77 -16.00
N GLY A 152 -9.94 6.76 -14.73
CA GLY A 152 -10.14 7.87 -13.81
C GLY A 152 -9.03 7.96 -12.79
#